data_AF-A0A1L7NQK6-F1
#
_entry.id   AF-A0A1L7NQK6-F1
#
_cell.length_a   1.000
_cell.length_b   1.000
_cell.length_c   1.000
_cell.angle_alpha   90.00
_cell.angle_beta   90.00
_cell.angle_gamma   90.00
#
_symmetry.space_group_name_H-M   'P 1'
#
loop_
_entity.id
_entity.type
_entity.pdbx_description
1 polymer ?
#
loop_
_entity_poly.entity_id
_entity_poly.type
_entity_poly.pdbx_seq_one_letter_code
_entity_poly.pdbx_strand_id
1 'polypeptide(L)'
;QPENSVIHYTVEQGHRTFVLSWRNPDESLADRTWDDYIEHAAIQAIRVVQQITAAKTLNLLGFCVGGTIVATALAVLAARGEQVAHSLTLLTTLLDFQDNGVLDLFVDESSVRLREMSIGAQAPAGPGLLKGKELATTFSFLRPNDLV
;
A
#
# COMPACT_ATOMS: atom_id res chain seq x y z
N GLN A 1 19.03 -8.57 -9.27
CA GLN A 1 20.33 -8.00 -8.86
C GLN A 1 20.43 -8.20 -7.35
N PRO A 2 21.13 -9.24 -6.87
CA PRO A 2 21.29 -9.47 -5.42
C PRO A 2 22.01 -8.29 -4.72
N GLU A 3 22.91 -7.61 -5.42
CA GLU A 3 23.77 -6.53 -4.94
C GLU A 3 23.04 -5.23 -4.56
N ASN A 4 21.77 -5.06 -4.93
CA ASN A 4 20.96 -3.87 -4.62
C ASN A 4 19.66 -4.19 -3.88
N SER A 5 19.60 -5.34 -3.21
CA SER A 5 18.44 -5.75 -2.41
C SER A 5 18.49 -5.16 -1.01
N VAL A 6 17.59 -4.22 -0.71
CA VAL A 6 17.37 -3.71 0.67
C VAL A 6 17.06 -4.84 1.63
N ILE A 7 16.23 -5.82 1.22
CA ILE A 7 15.85 -6.96 2.06
C ILE A 7 17.09 -7.79 2.44
N HIS A 8 17.95 -8.08 1.46
CA HIS A 8 19.17 -8.84 1.70
C HIS A 8 20.09 -8.11 2.68
N TYR A 9 20.36 -6.83 2.42
CA TYR A 9 21.17 -5.99 3.30
C TYR A 9 20.61 -5.96 4.74
N THR A 10 19.30 -5.75 4.91
CA THR A 10 18.66 -5.72 6.25
C THR A 10 18.82 -7.05 6.99
N VAL A 11 18.71 -8.18 6.30
CA VAL A 11 18.96 -9.51 6.89
C VAL A 11 20.43 -9.69 7.27
N GLU A 12 21.38 -9.27 6.43
CA GLU A 12 22.82 -9.34 6.73
C GLU A 12 23.23 -8.47 7.92
N GLN A 13 22.53 -7.36 8.16
CA GLN A 13 22.71 -6.54 9.37
C GLN A 13 22.12 -7.19 10.65
N GLY A 14 21.56 -8.39 10.57
CA GLY A 14 21.07 -9.16 11.72
C GLY A 14 19.59 -8.95 12.07
N HIS A 15 18.82 -8.26 11.21
CA HIS A 15 17.39 -8.08 11.46
C HIS A 15 16.56 -9.28 10.96
N ARG A 16 15.65 -9.77 11.82
CA ARG A 16 14.59 -10.72 11.44
C ARG A 16 13.56 -10.01 10.55
N THR A 17 13.74 -10.11 9.24
CA THR A 17 12.96 -9.36 8.25
C THR A 17 11.77 -10.17 7.75
N PHE A 18 10.58 -9.59 7.82
CA PHE A 18 9.36 -10.11 7.22
C PHE A 18 8.87 -9.13 6.14
N VAL A 19 8.29 -9.66 5.07
CA VAL A 19 7.83 -8.85 3.93
C VAL A 19 6.41 -9.27 3.55
N LEU A 20 5.54 -8.27 3.40
CA LEU A 20 4.19 -8.48 2.89
C LEU A 20 4.23 -8.54 1.36
N SER A 21 3.97 -9.72 0.80
CA SER A 21 3.86 -9.91 -0.66
C SER A 21 2.40 -9.80 -1.07
N TRP A 22 2.06 -8.73 -1.81
CA TRP A 22 0.69 -8.46 -2.22
C TRP A 22 0.20 -9.43 -3.29
N ARG A 23 -1.04 -9.91 -3.15
CA ARG A 23 -1.72 -10.67 -4.18
C ARG A 23 -2.10 -9.75 -5.34
N ASN A 24 -1.84 -10.20 -6.57
CA ASN A 24 -2.43 -9.57 -7.75
C ASN A 24 -3.93 -9.91 -7.76
N PRO A 25 -4.84 -8.92 -7.68
CA PRO A 25 -6.27 -9.20 -7.52
C PRO A 25 -6.86 -9.90 -8.75
N ASP A 26 -7.82 -10.79 -8.48
CA ASP A 26 -8.71 -11.40 -9.46
C ASP A 26 -10.16 -11.07 -9.09
N GLU A 27 -11.13 -11.57 -9.86
CA GLU A 27 -12.55 -11.24 -9.65
C GLU A 27 -13.06 -11.58 -8.24
N SER A 28 -12.42 -12.52 -7.52
CA SER A 28 -12.77 -12.82 -6.12
C SER A 28 -12.40 -11.72 -5.12
N LEU A 29 -11.68 -10.69 -5.59
CA LEU A 29 -11.22 -9.54 -4.82
C LEU A 29 -11.73 -8.22 -5.41
N ALA A 30 -12.64 -8.25 -6.39
CA ALA A 30 -13.15 -7.05 -7.06
C ALA A 30 -13.91 -6.11 -6.11
N ASP A 31 -14.47 -6.65 -5.02
CA ASP A 31 -15.21 -5.91 -4.00
C ASP A 31 -14.33 -5.40 -2.84
N ARG A 32 -13.02 -5.66 -2.88
CA ARG A 32 -12.12 -5.26 -1.77
C ARG A 32 -11.94 -3.76 -1.71
N THR A 33 -12.10 -3.25 -0.51
CA THR A 33 -12.00 -1.83 -0.18
C THR A 33 -10.66 -1.51 0.46
N TRP A 34 -10.38 -0.23 0.68
CA TRP A 34 -9.23 0.20 1.46
C TRP A 34 -9.20 -0.44 2.86
N ASP A 35 -10.36 -0.49 3.53
CA ASP A 35 -10.49 -1.05 4.89
C ASP A 35 -10.14 -2.54 4.92
N ASP A 36 -10.48 -3.30 3.88
CA ASP A 36 -10.07 -4.70 3.74
C ASP A 36 -8.54 -4.85 3.71
N TYR A 37 -7.84 -3.97 2.97
CA TYR A 37 -6.38 -3.99 2.90
C TYR A 37 -5.75 -3.59 4.24
N ILE A 38 -6.35 -2.65 4.97
CA ILE A 38 -5.89 -2.25 6.29
C ILE A 38 -6.08 -3.40 7.30
N GLU A 39 -7.28 -3.94 7.42
CA GLU A 39 -7.62 -4.93 8.44
C GLU A 39 -7.02 -6.30 8.10
N HIS A 40 -7.26 -6.81 6.89
CA HIS A 40 -6.99 -8.19 6.52
C HIS A 40 -5.60 -8.41 5.90
N ALA A 41 -4.88 -7.34 5.55
CA ALA A 41 -3.49 -7.45 5.10
C ALA A 41 -2.51 -6.76 6.05
N ALA A 42 -2.58 -5.45 6.25
CA ALA A 42 -1.56 -4.72 7.02
C ALA A 42 -1.59 -5.06 8.52
N ILE A 43 -2.75 -4.92 9.16
CA ILE A 43 -2.92 -5.25 10.59
C ILE A 43 -2.71 -6.76 10.80
N GLN A 44 -3.29 -7.60 9.94
CA GLN A 44 -3.11 -9.04 10.01
C GLN A 44 -1.63 -9.46 9.91
N ALA A 45 -0.85 -8.85 9.01
CA ALA A 45 0.58 -9.12 8.89
C ALA A 45 1.34 -8.76 10.17
N ILE A 46 1.03 -7.60 10.78
CA ILE A 46 1.61 -7.21 12.07
C ILE A 46 1.31 -8.26 13.14
N ARG A 47 0.05 -8.71 13.26
CA ARG A 47 -0.36 -9.73 14.23
C ARG A 47 0.37 -11.05 14.01
N VAL A 48 0.44 -11.52 12.77
CA VAL A 48 1.13 -12.77 12.42
C VAL A 48 2.62 -12.67 12.77
N VAL A 49 3.28 -11.56 12.47
CA VAL A 49 4.69 -11.36 12.84
C VAL A 49 4.87 -11.32 14.36
N GLN A 50 3.98 -10.65 15.11
CA GLN A 50 4.01 -10.68 16.58
C GLN A 50 3.84 -12.12 17.11
N GLN A 51 2.95 -12.92 16.52
CA GLN A 51 2.75 -14.33 16.91
C GLN A 51 4.01 -15.17 16.64
N ILE A 52 4.63 -15.02 15.46
CA ILE A 52 5.85 -15.76 15.09
C ILE A 52 7.05 -15.36 15.97
N THR A 53 7.15 -14.08 16.31
CA THR A 53 8.33 -13.53 17.00
C THR A 53 8.18 -13.47 18.51
N ALA A 54 6.94 -13.55 19.03
CA ALA A 54 6.55 -13.18 20.39
C ALA A 54 6.91 -11.74 20.79
N ALA A 55 7.24 -10.88 19.82
CA ALA A 55 7.59 -9.49 20.08
C ALA A 55 6.34 -8.65 20.37
N LYS A 56 6.39 -7.82 21.41
CA LYS A 56 5.29 -6.88 21.74
C LYS A 56 5.17 -5.76 20.71
N THR A 57 6.30 -5.28 20.21
CA THR A 57 6.37 -4.18 19.23
C THR A 57 7.30 -4.53 18.08
N LEU A 58 7.05 -3.96 16.90
CA LEU A 58 7.81 -4.20 15.68
C LEU A 58 8.42 -2.90 15.15
N ASN A 59 9.56 -3.00 14.46
CA ASN A 59 10.02 -1.94 13.56
C ASN A 59 9.34 -2.15 12.20
N LEU A 60 8.64 -1.12 11.72
CA LEU A 60 7.86 -1.20 10.49
C LEU A 60 8.50 -0.31 9.42
N LEU A 61 8.46 -0.79 8.18
CA LEU A 61 8.91 -0.03 7.02
C LEU A 61 7.80 -0.01 5.98
N GLY A 62 7.44 1.19 5.53
CA GLY A 62 6.51 1.43 4.44
C GLY A 62 7.24 2.05 3.24
N PHE A 63 6.90 1.60 2.04
CA PHE A 63 7.47 2.12 0.79
C PHE A 63 6.35 2.51 -0.17
N CYS A 64 6.43 3.72 -0.75
CA CYS A 64 5.40 4.25 -1.64
C CYS A 64 4.01 4.19 -0.97
N VAL A 65 2.98 3.68 -1.66
CA VAL A 65 1.62 3.45 -1.14
C VAL A 65 1.60 2.50 0.06
N GLY A 66 2.56 1.58 0.15
CA GLY A 66 2.72 0.70 1.32
C GLY A 66 2.99 1.49 2.61
N GLY A 67 3.59 2.67 2.51
CA GLY A 67 3.74 3.60 3.63
C GLY A 67 2.43 4.24 4.06
N THR A 68 1.60 4.67 3.11
CA THR A 68 0.26 5.20 3.38
C THR A 68 -0.62 4.14 4.04
N ILE A 69 -0.53 2.89 3.57
CA ILE A 69 -1.22 1.73 4.15
C ILE A 69 -0.78 1.48 5.59
N VAL A 70 0.52 1.34 5.87
CA VAL A 70 0.98 1.03 7.24
C VAL A 70 0.75 2.20 8.21
N ALA A 71 0.87 3.45 7.75
CA ALA A 71 0.55 4.61 8.56
C ALA A 71 -0.94 4.64 8.96
N THR A 72 -1.83 4.32 8.01
CA THR A 72 -3.27 4.22 8.27
C THR A 72 -3.58 3.08 9.24
N ALA A 73 -2.98 1.91 9.03
CA ALA A 73 -3.13 0.76 9.93
C ALA A 73 -2.70 1.08 11.37
N LEU A 74 -1.58 1.79 11.54
CA LEU A 74 -1.11 2.22 12.86
C LEU A 74 -2.02 3.25 13.50
N ALA A 75 -2.59 4.18 12.73
CA ALA A 75 -3.59 5.12 13.24
C ALA A 75 -4.86 4.41 13.72
N VAL A 76 -5.35 3.43 12.96
CA VAL A 76 -6.48 2.57 13.34
C VAL A 76 -6.18 1.80 14.64
N LEU A 77 -5.01 1.17 14.74
CA LEU A 77 -4.61 0.43 15.95
C LEU A 77 -4.45 1.36 17.16
N ALA A 78 -3.86 2.55 16.99
CA ALA A 78 -3.73 3.53 18.05
C ALA A 78 -5.12 3.99 18.57
N ALA A 79 -6.08 4.22 17.67
CA ALA A 79 -7.46 4.54 18.06
C ALA A 79 -8.15 3.39 18.80
N ARG A 80 -7.75 2.14 18.56
CA ARG A 80 -8.17 0.94 19.31
C ARG A 80 -7.40 0.74 20.62
N GLY A 81 -6.48 1.64 20.97
CA GLY A 81 -5.67 1.56 22.19
C GLY A 81 -4.43 0.67 22.07
N GLU A 82 -4.03 0.29 20.85
CA GLU A 82 -2.93 -0.62 20.60
C GLU A 82 -1.70 0.10 20.03
N GLN A 83 -0.56 -0.07 20.70
CA GLN A 83 0.73 0.53 20.30
C GLN A 83 1.70 -0.58 19.90
N VAL A 84 1.62 -0.98 18.62
CA VAL A 84 2.35 -2.14 18.09
C VAL A 84 3.66 -1.78 17.39
N ALA A 85 3.88 -0.51 17.06
CA ALA A 85 5.10 -0.04 16.41
C ALA A 85 6.11 0.47 17.44
N HIS A 86 7.34 -0.06 17.39
CA HIS A 86 8.48 0.54 18.08
C HIS A 86 9.05 1.71 17.29
N SER A 87 9.12 1.56 15.96
CA SER A 87 9.48 2.61 15.02
C SER A 87 8.76 2.42 13.70
N LEU A 88 8.62 3.51 12.93
CA LEU A 88 8.10 3.50 11.58
C LEU A 88 9.08 4.25 10.66
N THR A 89 9.55 3.57 9.63
CA THR A 89 10.34 4.16 8.54
C THR A 89 9.47 4.28 7.30
N LEU A 90 9.39 5.49 6.73
CA LEU A 90 8.66 5.76 5.50
C LEU A 90 9.63 6.13 4.38
N LEU A 91 9.67 5.30 3.33
CA LEU A 91 10.51 5.51 2.16
C LEU A 91 9.64 5.99 0.99
N THR A 92 9.88 7.22 0.53
CA THR A 92 9.18 7.84 -0.61
C THR A 92 7.65 7.67 -0.54
N THR A 93 7.08 8.02 0.60
CA THR A 93 5.65 7.86 0.91
C THR A 93 4.99 9.22 1.07
N LEU A 94 3.83 9.40 0.46
CA LEU A 94 2.94 10.53 0.70
C LEU A 94 1.98 10.20 1.84
N LEU A 95 1.89 11.13 2.80
CA LEU A 95 0.84 11.17 3.83
C LEU A 95 -0.05 12.39 3.64
N ASP A 96 0.56 13.51 3.26
CA ASP A 96 -0.12 14.67 2.72
C ASP A 96 -0.15 14.57 1.18
N PHE A 97 -1.34 14.70 0.61
CA PHE A 97 -1.60 14.62 -0.83
C PHE A 97 -2.05 15.97 -1.41
N GLN A 98 -1.94 17.08 -0.67
CA GLN A 98 -2.35 18.41 -1.15
C GLN A 98 -1.60 18.85 -2.41
N ASP A 99 -0.29 18.62 -2.46
CA ASP A 99 0.56 18.91 -3.62
C ASP A 99 1.19 17.60 -4.13
N ASN A 100 0.52 16.90 -5.03
CA ASN A 100 0.96 15.58 -5.51
C ASN A 100 1.85 15.66 -6.78
N GLY A 101 2.14 16.88 -7.26
CA GLY A 101 3.06 17.15 -8.35
C GLY A 101 2.47 16.83 -9.72
N VAL A 102 3.17 16.04 -10.53
CA VAL A 102 2.73 15.71 -11.90
C VAL A 102 1.51 14.77 -11.91
N LEU A 103 1.16 14.15 -10.77
CA LEU A 103 -0.04 13.31 -10.64
C LEU A 103 -1.34 14.09 -10.88
N ASP A 104 -1.38 15.37 -10.51
CA ASP A 104 -2.53 16.28 -10.72
C ASP A 104 -2.92 16.43 -12.20
N LEU A 105 -2.00 16.14 -13.13
CA LEU A 105 -2.28 16.19 -14.56
C LEU A 105 -3.07 14.97 -15.07
N PHE A 106 -3.09 13.88 -14.29
CA PHE A 106 -3.65 12.59 -14.70
C PHE A 106 -4.87 12.15 -13.90
N VAL A 107 -5.20 12.87 -12.82
CA VAL A 107 -6.32 12.55 -11.95
C VAL A 107 -7.18 13.79 -11.80
N ASP A 108 -8.46 13.66 -12.14
CA ASP A 108 -9.46 14.71 -11.92
C ASP A 108 -10.77 14.12 -11.38
N GLU A 109 -11.64 14.98 -10.85
CA GLU A 109 -12.93 14.56 -10.29
C GLU A 109 -13.83 13.82 -11.29
N SER A 110 -13.73 14.14 -12.58
CA SER A 110 -14.58 13.53 -13.61
C SER A 110 -14.16 12.08 -13.87
N SER A 111 -12.86 11.85 -13.95
CA SER A 111 -12.25 10.53 -14.11
C SER A 111 -12.49 9.65 -12.88
N VAL A 112 -12.40 10.18 -11.66
CA VAL A 112 -12.75 9.45 -10.43
C VAL A 112 -14.23 9.06 -10.44
N ARG A 113 -15.14 10.00 -10.73
CA ARG A 113 -16.58 9.70 -10.81
C ARG A 113 -16.89 8.62 -11.85
N LEU A 114 -16.20 8.64 -12.99
CA LEU A 114 -16.34 7.59 -13.99
C LEU A 114 -15.91 6.21 -13.44
N ARG A 115 -14.87 6.15 -12.60
CA ARG A 115 -14.47 4.91 -11.91
C ARG A 115 -15.52 4.43 -10.93
N GLU A 116 -16.08 5.33 -10.12
CA GLU A 116 -17.15 4.99 -9.17
C GLU A 116 -18.35 4.34 -9.87
N MET A 117 -18.71 4.85 -11.06
CA MET A 117 -19.82 4.35 -11.89
C MET A 117 -19.48 3.14 -12.77
N SER A 118 -18.21 2.75 -12.91
CA SER A 118 -17.79 1.66 -13.82
C SER A 118 -17.21 0.44 -13.12
N ILE A 119 -16.41 0.66 -12.07
CA ILE A 119 -15.77 -0.42 -11.29
C ILE A 119 -15.96 -0.24 -9.77
N GLY A 120 -16.48 0.91 -9.33
CA GLY A 120 -16.72 1.18 -7.91
C GLY A 120 -18.08 0.68 -7.43
N ALA A 121 -18.45 1.12 -6.22
CA ALA A 121 -19.70 0.69 -5.58
C ALA A 121 -20.97 1.13 -6.33
N GLN A 122 -20.89 2.13 -7.22
CA GLN A 122 -22.03 2.63 -8.00
C GLN A 122 -22.14 1.96 -9.38
N ALA A 123 -21.25 1.03 -9.71
CA ALA A 123 -21.28 0.34 -10.98
C ALA A 123 -22.52 -0.57 -11.10
N PRO A 124 -23.28 -0.51 -12.22
CA PRO A 124 -24.50 -1.32 -12.39
C PRO A 124 -24.26 -2.84 -12.33
N ALA A 125 -23.05 -3.28 -12.69
CA ALA A 125 -22.65 -4.69 -12.65
C ALA A 125 -22.00 -5.10 -11.32
N GLY A 126 -21.91 -4.18 -10.34
CA GLY A 126 -21.15 -4.35 -9.11
C GLY A 126 -19.68 -3.95 -9.23
N PRO A 127 -18.91 -4.05 -8.12
CA PRO A 127 -17.49 -3.71 -8.10
C PRO A 127 -16.68 -4.52 -9.13
N GLY A 128 -15.67 -3.89 -9.71
CA GLY A 128 -14.83 -4.46 -10.76
C GLY A 128 -13.35 -4.18 -10.56
N LEU A 129 -12.52 -4.85 -11.37
CA LEU A 129 -11.07 -4.70 -11.30
C LEU A 129 -10.55 -3.49 -12.09
N LEU A 130 -9.61 -2.78 -11.48
CA LEU A 130 -8.77 -1.83 -12.21
C LEU A 130 -7.67 -2.58 -12.97
N LYS A 131 -7.63 -2.44 -14.29
CA LYS A 131 -6.66 -3.16 -15.13
C LYS A 131 -5.24 -2.64 -14.89
N GLY A 132 -4.28 -3.55 -14.73
CA GLY A 132 -2.89 -3.20 -14.45
C GLY A 132 -2.24 -2.29 -15.51
N LYS A 133 -2.67 -2.36 -16.78
CA LYS A 133 -2.21 -1.45 -17.84
C LYS A 133 -2.56 0.01 -17.55
N GLU A 134 -3.71 0.26 -16.93
CA GLU A 134 -4.20 1.61 -16.63
C GLU A 134 -3.41 2.23 -15.46
N LEU A 135 -3.08 1.42 -14.45
CA LEU A 135 -2.15 1.83 -13.38
C LEU A 135 -0.73 2.06 -13.93
N ALA A 136 -0.25 1.15 -14.80
CA ALA A 136 1.08 1.25 -15.39
C ALA A 136 1.25 2.54 -16.18
N THR A 137 0.23 3.01 -16.90
CA THR A 137 0.27 4.29 -17.61
C THR A 137 0.56 5.46 -16.66
N THR A 138 -0.19 5.62 -15.57
CA THR A 138 0.03 6.69 -14.59
C THR A 138 1.43 6.61 -13.95
N PHE A 139 1.90 5.42 -13.58
CA PHE A 139 3.21 5.24 -12.95
C PHE A 139 4.39 5.34 -13.93
N SER A 140 4.20 5.02 -15.21
CA SER A 140 5.23 5.20 -16.24
C SER A 140 5.46 6.68 -16.55
N PHE A 141 4.41 7.50 -16.57
CA PHE A 141 4.55 8.96 -16.75
C PHE A 141 5.26 9.66 -15.58
N LEU A 142 5.29 9.03 -14.40
CA LEU A 142 6.05 9.51 -13.23
C LEU A 142 7.55 9.22 -13.31
N ARG A 143 7.98 8.39 -14.27
CA ARG A 143 9.41 8.08 -14.44
C ARG A 143 10.02 9.06 -15.46
N PRO A 144 11.10 9.77 -15.11
CA PRO A 144 11.74 10.75 -16.00
C PRO A 144 12.26 10.20 -17.34
N ASN A 145 12.38 8.88 -17.49
CA ASN A 145 13.17 8.27 -18.57
C ASN A 145 12.39 7.89 -19.84
N ASP A 146 11.07 8.01 -19.88
CA ASP A 146 10.30 7.72 -21.10
C ASP A 146 9.40 8.90 -21.47
N LEU A 147 10.01 10.07 -21.69
CA LEU A 147 9.46 11.05 -22.64
C LEU A 147 9.67 10.48 -24.05
N VAL A 148 8.65 9.84 -24.60
CA VAL A 148 8.50 9.62 -26.04
C VAL A 148 7.25 10.35 -26.51
#